data_AF-Q03DC2-F1
#
_entry.id   AF-Q03DC2-F1
#
_cell.length_a   1.000
_cell.length_b   1.000
_cell.length_c   1.000
_cell.angle_alpha   90.00
_cell.angle_beta   90.00
_cell.angle_gamma   90.00
#
_symmetry.space_group_name_H-M   'P 1'
#
loop_
_entity.id
_entity.type
_entity.pdbx_description
1 polymer ?
#
loop_
_entity_poly.entity_id
_entity_poly.type
_entity_poly.pdbx_seq_one_letter_code
_entity_poly.pdbx_strand_id
1 'polypeptide(L)'
;MRHMKKPEKRSFGSINSVVWVILALIVVIAGYKFFYPNHVTNTTSSSDRSSSTKVIKVEEGKSSSSKAQSSSKKTKKTEKKIWTDKQDSELAAFISSWQQTMGQTYTGTNANASVSFGGVSFPDYLSKGQIYVNQQEVSMQWTRSEKADSEYKVVAVYTGDQYMYLFTFHNGQPEVLVTSQSASNGMNFKVTENADLVAEFQKVAAENTDK
;
A
#
# COMPACT_ATOMS: atom_id res chain seq x y z
N MET A 1 1.70 65.38 28.62
CA MET A 1 2.41 64.09 28.53
C MET A 1 2.26 63.34 29.86
N ARG A 2 1.75 62.09 29.86
CA ARG A 2 2.10 61.03 30.81
C ARG A 2 1.41 59.71 30.41
N HIS A 3 2.22 58.66 30.40
CA HIS A 3 2.03 57.34 29.78
C HIS A 3 0.72 56.60 30.07
N MET A 4 0.14 56.01 29.02
CA MET A 4 -0.78 54.86 29.14
C MET A 4 0.00 53.60 29.55
N LYS A 5 -0.46 52.87 30.57
CA LYS A 5 0.02 51.51 30.85
C LYS A 5 -0.73 50.51 29.96
N LYS A 6 0.00 49.64 29.27
CA LYS A 6 -0.55 48.46 28.58
C LYS A 6 -0.98 47.41 29.62
N PRO A 7 -2.17 46.79 29.51
CA PRO A 7 -2.54 45.66 30.35
C PRO A 7 -1.77 44.39 29.97
N GLU A 8 -1.53 43.53 30.96
CA GLU A 8 -0.70 42.33 30.88
C GLU A 8 -1.26 41.21 29.99
N LYS A 9 -0.36 40.38 29.45
CA LYS A 9 -0.71 39.07 28.90
C LYS A 9 -1.15 38.15 30.04
N ARG A 10 -2.42 37.73 30.04
CA ARG A 10 -2.89 36.71 30.96
C ARG A 10 -2.24 35.37 30.65
N SER A 11 -1.60 34.79 31.67
CA SER A 11 -1.17 33.39 31.67
C SER A 11 -2.40 32.49 31.51
N PHE A 12 -2.40 31.62 30.51
CA PHE A 12 -3.34 30.51 30.43
C PHE A 12 -2.68 29.30 31.12
N GLY A 13 -3.28 28.90 32.24
CA GLY A 13 -2.74 27.85 33.10
C GLY A 13 -2.81 26.46 32.49
N SER A 14 -2.14 25.53 33.16
CA SER A 14 -2.19 24.08 32.90
C SER A 14 -3.63 23.54 32.94
N ILE A 15 -4.06 22.86 31.87
CA ILE A 15 -5.35 22.17 31.81
C ILE A 15 -5.12 20.65 31.61
N ASN A 16 -5.09 19.95 32.74
CA ASN A 16 -5.46 18.55 33.00
C ASN A 16 -5.47 17.54 31.83
N SER A 17 -4.49 16.63 31.86
CA SER A 17 -4.29 15.49 30.94
C SER A 17 -5.32 14.33 31.07
N VAL A 18 -6.61 14.60 31.30
CA VAL A 18 -7.61 13.57 31.66
C VAL A 18 -8.77 13.43 30.66
N VAL A 19 -8.87 14.31 29.66
CA VAL A 19 -10.02 14.35 28.73
C VAL A 19 -9.92 13.35 27.55
N TRP A 20 -8.73 12.81 27.25
CA TRP A 20 -8.52 11.98 26.05
C TRP A 20 -8.87 10.48 26.18
N VAL A 21 -9.29 10.01 27.36
CA VAL A 21 -9.49 8.56 27.63
C VAL A 21 -10.86 8.02 27.13
N ILE A 22 -11.76 8.88 26.65
CA ILE A 22 -13.18 8.51 26.39
C ILE A 22 -13.50 8.20 24.91
N LEU A 23 -12.59 8.44 23.96
CA LEU A 23 -12.79 8.14 22.52
C LEU A 23 -11.97 6.93 22.02
N ALA A 24 -11.93 5.85 22.81
CA ALA A 24 -11.11 4.67 22.50
C ALA A 24 -11.77 3.29 22.79
N LEU A 25 -13.11 3.19 22.94
CA LEU A 25 -13.71 1.97 23.51
C LEU A 25 -15.10 1.51 23.00
N ILE A 26 -15.45 1.75 21.72
CA ILE A 26 -16.52 1.04 20.99
C ILE A 26 -16.01 0.93 19.53
N VAL A 27 -15.84 -0.22 18.88
CA VAL A 27 -16.67 -1.44 18.81
C VAL A 27 -15.84 -2.71 19.05
N VAL A 28 -16.39 -3.69 19.78
CA VAL A 28 -15.81 -5.04 19.89
C VAL A 28 -16.90 -6.10 19.65
N ILE A 29 -16.54 -7.14 18.88
CA ILE A 29 -17.24 -8.41 18.63
C ILE A 29 -18.55 -8.38 17.82
N ALA A 30 -18.42 -8.64 16.51
CA ALA A 30 -19.19 -9.70 15.83
C ALA A 30 -18.49 -10.15 14.53
N GLY A 31 -18.04 -11.41 14.44
CA GLY A 31 -17.96 -12.11 13.14
C GLY A 31 -16.62 -12.50 12.49
N TYR A 32 -15.45 -12.42 13.14
CA TYR A 32 -14.16 -12.84 12.51
C TYR A 32 -13.93 -14.37 12.45
N LYS A 33 -14.93 -15.15 12.01
CA LYS A 33 -14.85 -16.61 11.84
C LYS A 33 -15.58 -17.16 10.59
N PHE A 34 -15.87 -16.34 9.58
CA PHE A 34 -16.76 -16.76 8.48
C PHE A 34 -16.30 -16.48 7.02
N PHE A 35 -15.04 -16.13 6.73
CA PHE A 35 -14.63 -15.93 5.32
C PHE A 35 -13.24 -16.49 4.95
N TYR A 36 -13.15 -17.83 4.95
CA TYR A 36 -12.09 -18.57 4.25
C TYR A 36 -12.65 -19.78 3.48
N PRO A 37 -13.23 -19.60 2.29
CA PRO A 37 -13.67 -20.72 1.45
C PRO A 37 -12.55 -21.17 0.48
N ASN A 38 -11.70 -22.10 0.93
CA ASN A 38 -10.92 -22.92 -0.02
C ASN A 38 -11.90 -23.75 -0.86
N HIS A 39 -11.89 -23.61 -2.19
CA HIS A 39 -12.56 -24.56 -3.09
C HIS A 39 -11.69 -24.85 -4.31
N VAL A 40 -11.20 -26.09 -4.38
CA VAL A 40 -10.49 -26.64 -5.52
C VAL A 40 -11.41 -27.68 -6.16
N THR A 41 -11.92 -27.42 -7.36
CA THR A 41 -12.69 -28.41 -8.14
C THR A 41 -12.34 -28.31 -9.61
N ASN A 42 -11.67 -29.33 -10.14
CA ASN A 42 -11.49 -29.52 -11.58
C ASN A 42 -12.81 -30.00 -12.21
N THR A 43 -13.31 -29.31 -13.23
CA THR A 43 -14.27 -29.91 -14.18
C THR A 43 -14.00 -29.43 -15.60
N THR A 44 -13.53 -30.34 -16.44
CA THR A 44 -13.41 -30.15 -17.90
C THR A 44 -14.78 -30.36 -18.56
N SER A 45 -15.17 -29.47 -19.48
CA SER A 45 -16.20 -29.74 -20.50
C SER A 45 -15.95 -28.92 -21.76
N SER A 46 -15.85 -29.61 -22.89
CA SER A 46 -15.57 -29.05 -24.23
C SER A 46 -16.85 -28.81 -25.01
N SER A 47 -16.86 -27.85 -25.93
CA SER A 47 -17.61 -27.79 -27.21
C SER A 47 -17.48 -26.38 -27.81
N ASP A 48 -17.54 -26.12 -29.11
CA ASP A 48 -17.04 -26.74 -30.34
C ASP A 48 -17.37 -25.73 -31.47
N ARG A 49 -16.63 -25.78 -32.57
CA ARG A 49 -16.91 -25.21 -33.92
C ARG A 49 -17.85 -24.01 -34.12
N SER A 50 -17.33 -23.05 -34.89
CA SER A 50 -17.84 -22.90 -36.27
C SER A 50 -16.73 -22.49 -37.25
N SER A 51 -16.74 -23.10 -38.44
CA SER A 51 -15.77 -22.83 -39.51
C SER A 51 -16.48 -22.55 -40.82
N SER A 52 -16.02 -21.58 -41.60
CA SER A 52 -16.37 -21.50 -43.03
C SER A 52 -15.13 -21.27 -43.89
N THR A 53 -14.93 -22.23 -44.81
CA THR A 53 -14.21 -22.19 -46.10
C THR A 53 -14.01 -20.80 -46.73
N LYS A 54 -12.92 -20.55 -47.49
CA LYS A 54 -12.58 -21.22 -48.77
C LYS A 54 -11.12 -20.92 -49.27
N VAL A 55 -10.60 -21.72 -50.22
CA VAL A 55 -9.30 -21.59 -50.94
C VAL A 55 -9.52 -21.30 -52.45
N ILE A 56 -8.55 -21.01 -53.36
CA ILE A 56 -7.08 -21.24 -53.53
C ILE A 56 -6.42 -19.96 -54.18
N LYS A 57 -5.17 -19.84 -54.70
CA LYS A 57 -4.08 -20.75 -55.14
C LYS A 57 -2.67 -20.23 -54.70
N VAL A 58 -1.65 -20.33 -55.57
CA VAL A 58 -0.19 -20.15 -55.33
C VAL A 58 0.49 -19.60 -56.62
N GLU A 59 1.62 -18.88 -56.50
CA GLU A 59 2.65 -18.57 -57.53
C GLU A 59 2.26 -17.68 -58.76
N GLU A 60 3.15 -16.89 -59.39
CA GLU A 60 4.58 -16.57 -59.21
C GLU A 60 4.86 -15.14 -59.78
N GLY A 61 5.88 -14.38 -59.33
CA GLY A 61 6.11 -13.03 -59.92
C GLY A 61 7.22 -12.09 -59.37
N LYS A 62 8.49 -12.54 -59.34
CA LYS A 62 9.71 -11.73 -59.61
C LYS A 62 9.98 -10.38 -58.90
N SER A 63 10.94 -10.43 -57.95
CA SER A 63 11.97 -9.43 -57.59
C SER A 63 11.63 -7.98 -57.19
N SER A 64 11.94 -7.63 -55.94
CA SER A 64 12.92 -6.57 -55.63
C SER A 64 13.36 -6.62 -54.15
N SER A 65 14.55 -6.09 -53.87
CA SER A 65 15.24 -6.23 -52.57
C SER A 65 14.77 -5.25 -51.51
N SER A 66 14.54 -5.71 -50.27
CA SER A 66 14.94 -4.95 -49.08
C SER A 66 15.08 -5.81 -47.82
N LYS A 67 16.33 -5.94 -47.38
CA LYS A 67 16.82 -6.03 -45.99
C LYS A 67 15.89 -6.68 -44.95
N ALA A 68 16.20 -7.93 -44.60
CA ALA A 68 15.66 -8.58 -43.41
C ALA A 68 16.04 -7.78 -42.15
N GLN A 69 15.09 -7.01 -41.60
CA GLN A 69 15.18 -6.50 -40.24
C GLN A 69 14.47 -7.49 -39.33
N SER A 70 15.27 -8.33 -38.67
CA SER A 70 14.82 -9.23 -37.62
C SER A 70 14.24 -8.42 -36.46
N SER A 71 12.93 -8.15 -36.53
CA SER A 71 12.17 -7.60 -35.41
C SER A 71 12.06 -8.68 -34.33
N SER A 72 13.15 -8.81 -33.56
CA SER A 72 13.15 -9.47 -32.27
C SER A 72 12.18 -8.71 -31.37
N LYS A 73 10.90 -9.05 -31.47
CA LYS A 73 9.89 -8.73 -30.47
C LYS A 73 10.37 -9.37 -29.18
N LYS A 74 11.18 -8.64 -28.42
CA LYS A 74 11.29 -8.82 -26.97
C LYS A 74 9.88 -8.67 -26.45
N THR A 75 9.20 -9.81 -26.30
CA THR A 75 8.02 -9.94 -25.46
C THR A 75 8.46 -9.49 -24.08
N LYS A 76 8.21 -8.20 -23.77
CA LYS A 76 8.22 -7.73 -22.39
C LYS A 76 7.26 -8.67 -21.67
N LYS A 77 7.80 -9.57 -20.84
CA LYS A 77 6.98 -10.32 -19.89
C LYS A 77 6.34 -9.27 -19.01
N THR A 78 5.06 -8.97 -19.24
CA THR A 78 4.29 -8.08 -18.37
C THR A 78 4.41 -8.64 -16.97
N GLU A 79 5.05 -7.90 -16.08
CA GLU A 79 5.22 -8.37 -14.71
C GLU A 79 3.89 -8.28 -13.99
N LYS A 80 3.50 -9.34 -13.29
CA LYS A 80 2.29 -9.34 -12.48
C LYS A 80 2.48 -8.33 -11.35
N LYS A 81 1.62 -7.31 -11.36
CA LYS A 81 1.66 -6.17 -10.45
C LYS A 81 0.76 -6.50 -9.25
N ILE A 82 1.29 -6.42 -8.03
CA ILE A 82 0.49 -6.58 -6.80
C ILE A 82 -0.28 -5.30 -6.46
N TRP A 83 0.18 -4.15 -6.94
CA TRP A 83 -0.40 -2.85 -6.58
C TRP A 83 -0.50 -1.88 -7.77
N THR A 84 -1.69 -1.36 -8.07
CA THR A 84 -1.97 -0.48 -9.20
C THR A 84 -2.11 0.99 -8.78
N ASP A 85 -1.98 1.90 -9.75
CA ASP A 85 -2.04 3.34 -9.46
C ASP A 85 -3.51 3.77 -9.19
N LYS A 86 -4.48 2.92 -9.58
CA LYS A 86 -5.89 2.97 -9.14
C LYS A 86 -5.98 2.74 -7.62
N GLN A 87 -5.39 1.64 -7.13
CA GLN A 87 -5.37 1.31 -5.71
C GLN A 87 -4.63 2.35 -4.86
N ASP A 88 -3.53 2.94 -5.37
CA ASP A 88 -2.90 4.10 -4.72
C ASP A 88 -3.88 5.28 -4.55
N SER A 89 -4.70 5.54 -5.56
CA SER A 89 -5.69 6.63 -5.54
C SER A 89 -6.84 6.35 -4.57
N GLU A 90 -7.31 5.10 -4.52
CA GLU A 90 -8.38 4.66 -3.61
C GLU A 90 -7.91 4.66 -2.16
N LEU A 91 -6.73 4.11 -1.88
CA LEU A 91 -6.12 4.16 -0.55
C LEU A 91 -5.87 5.61 -0.10
N ALA A 92 -5.39 6.48 -0.99
CA ALA A 92 -5.18 7.90 -0.67
C ALA A 92 -6.50 8.64 -0.38
N ALA A 93 -7.56 8.35 -1.14
CA ALA A 93 -8.89 8.93 -0.89
C ALA A 93 -9.45 8.49 0.46
N PHE A 94 -9.31 7.21 0.81
CA PHE A 94 -9.67 6.69 2.12
C PHE A 94 -8.88 7.36 3.25
N ILE A 95 -7.54 7.38 3.18
CA ILE A 95 -6.71 8.00 4.24
C ILE A 95 -7.06 9.49 4.41
N SER A 96 -7.40 10.20 3.33
CA SER A 96 -7.85 11.59 3.39
C SER A 96 -9.15 11.78 4.19
N SER A 97 -10.10 10.83 4.08
CA SER A 97 -11.35 10.83 4.88
C SER A 97 -11.11 10.35 6.32
N TRP A 98 -10.34 9.27 6.48
CA TRP A 98 -10.04 8.65 7.76
C TRP A 98 -9.28 9.61 8.69
N GLN A 99 -8.25 10.31 8.18
CA GLN A 99 -7.50 11.28 8.99
C GLN A 99 -8.40 12.42 9.50
N GLN A 100 -9.35 12.89 8.68
CA GLN A 100 -10.33 13.92 9.09
C GLN A 100 -11.26 13.40 10.18
N THR A 101 -11.76 12.16 10.02
CA THR A 101 -12.60 11.49 11.02
C THR A 101 -11.88 11.31 12.36
N MET A 102 -10.58 10.98 12.33
CA MET A 102 -9.74 10.81 13.51
C MET A 102 -9.21 12.14 14.11
N GLY A 103 -9.42 13.28 13.45
CA GLY A 103 -8.85 14.56 13.85
C GLY A 103 -7.31 14.60 13.76
N GLN A 104 -6.74 13.84 12.82
CA GLN A 104 -5.30 13.65 12.62
C GLN A 104 -4.86 14.15 11.24
N THR A 105 -3.55 14.34 11.04
CA THR A 105 -2.96 14.67 9.73
C THR A 105 -1.91 13.61 9.38
N TYR A 106 -1.99 13.08 8.16
CA TYR A 106 -1.00 12.16 7.60
C TYR A 106 -0.50 12.69 6.25
N THR A 107 0.80 12.56 6.03
CA THR A 107 1.42 12.76 4.71
C THR A 107 1.80 11.39 4.14
N GLY A 108 1.40 11.13 2.90
CA GLY A 108 1.61 9.85 2.23
C GLY A 108 2.60 9.87 1.07
N THR A 109 3.18 8.72 0.78
CA THR A 109 4.06 8.48 -0.37
C THR A 109 3.37 8.60 -1.74
N ASN A 110 2.04 8.69 -1.75
CA ASN A 110 1.22 8.91 -2.95
C ASN A 110 1.30 10.36 -3.48
N ALA A 111 1.58 11.33 -2.60
CA ALA A 111 1.64 12.75 -2.93
C ALA A 111 3.08 13.32 -2.88
N ASN A 112 3.94 12.73 -2.04
CA ASN A 112 5.36 13.08 -1.94
C ASN A 112 6.19 11.81 -2.13
N ALA A 113 7.12 11.79 -3.10
CA ALA A 113 7.93 10.60 -3.40
C ALA A 113 8.80 10.11 -2.22
N SER A 114 8.93 10.92 -1.17
CA SER A 114 9.46 10.53 0.12
C SER A 114 8.67 11.19 1.26
N VAL A 115 8.55 10.49 2.39
CA VAL A 115 8.00 10.97 3.65
C VAL A 115 8.99 10.73 4.78
N SER A 116 8.96 11.52 5.84
CA SER A 116 9.95 11.43 6.94
C SER A 116 9.27 11.16 8.28
N PHE A 117 9.86 10.26 9.07
CA PHE A 117 9.40 9.88 10.40
C PHE A 117 10.58 9.43 11.25
N GLY A 118 10.55 9.72 12.55
CA GLY A 118 11.52 9.18 13.50
C GLY A 118 13.00 9.51 13.21
N GLY A 119 13.28 10.56 12.44
CA GLY A 119 14.63 10.97 12.03
C GLY A 119 15.13 10.40 10.69
N VAL A 120 14.31 9.64 9.96
CA VAL A 120 14.66 8.99 8.68
C VAL A 120 13.57 9.19 7.63
N SER A 121 13.89 8.89 6.37
CA SER A 121 13.00 9.08 5.23
C SER A 121 12.67 7.77 4.52
N PHE A 122 11.40 7.57 4.19
CA PHE A 122 10.87 6.42 3.46
C PHE A 122 10.58 6.83 2.00
N PRO A 123 10.78 5.94 1.00
CA PRO A 123 11.14 4.52 1.15
C PRO A 123 12.64 4.24 1.35
N ASP A 124 13.52 5.25 1.33
CA ASP A 124 14.98 5.08 1.37
C ASP A 124 15.48 4.22 2.56
N TYR A 125 14.91 4.45 3.76
CA TYR A 125 15.22 3.69 4.97
C TYR A 125 14.93 2.19 4.86
N LEU A 126 14.01 1.74 4.00
CA LEU A 126 13.70 0.31 3.82
C LEU A 126 14.91 -0.51 3.33
N SER A 127 15.87 0.14 2.67
CA SER A 127 17.08 -0.50 2.11
C SER A 127 18.36 -0.27 2.93
N LYS A 128 18.29 0.57 3.97
CA LYS A 128 19.45 1.09 4.73
C LYS A 128 19.32 0.90 6.24
N GLY A 129 18.09 0.85 6.75
CA GLY A 129 17.78 0.73 8.16
C GLY A 129 17.63 -0.72 8.61
N GLN A 130 17.80 -0.93 9.91
CA GLN A 130 17.37 -2.17 10.55
C GLN A 130 15.89 -2.04 10.88
N ILE A 131 15.09 -2.97 10.37
CA ILE A 131 13.63 -2.96 10.51
C ILE A 131 13.20 -4.25 11.17
N TYR A 132 12.34 -4.12 12.17
CA TYR A 132 11.81 -5.24 12.93
C TYR A 132 10.29 -5.26 12.85
N VAL A 133 9.69 -6.45 12.85
CA VAL A 133 8.27 -6.65 13.12
C VAL A 133 8.15 -7.55 14.34
N ASN A 134 7.44 -7.09 15.37
CA ASN A 134 7.31 -7.81 16.64
C ASN A 134 8.67 -8.22 17.27
N GLN A 135 9.68 -7.35 17.14
CA GLN A 135 11.08 -7.54 17.54
C GLN A 135 11.87 -8.62 16.79
N GLN A 136 11.36 -9.14 15.67
CA GLN A 136 12.13 -9.97 14.75
C GLN A 136 12.60 -9.12 13.58
N GLU A 137 13.89 -9.17 13.23
CA GLU A 137 14.44 -8.44 12.08
C GLU A 137 13.88 -9.03 10.78
N VAL A 138 13.40 -8.18 9.87
CA VAL A 138 12.73 -8.60 8.62
C VAL A 138 13.21 -7.82 7.41
N SER A 139 13.17 -8.48 6.27
CA SER A 139 13.42 -7.88 4.97
C SER A 139 12.18 -7.12 4.44
N MET A 140 12.37 -5.84 4.12
CA MET A 140 11.33 -5.00 3.51
C MET A 140 11.80 -4.42 2.17
N GLN A 141 10.92 -4.39 1.18
CA GLN A 141 11.20 -3.72 -0.09
C GLN A 141 10.01 -2.89 -0.54
N TRP A 142 10.26 -1.64 -0.96
CA TRP A 142 9.28 -0.86 -1.72
C TRP A 142 9.11 -1.45 -3.12
N THR A 143 7.92 -1.98 -3.44
CA THR A 143 7.68 -2.65 -4.72
C THR A 143 6.20 -2.77 -5.04
N ARG A 144 5.86 -2.60 -6.33
CA ARG A 144 4.54 -2.94 -6.88
C ARG A 144 4.56 -4.27 -7.67
N SER A 145 5.69 -4.97 -7.76
CA SER A 145 5.85 -6.24 -8.50
C SER A 145 5.74 -7.45 -7.57
N GLU A 146 5.01 -8.48 -7.99
CA GLU A 146 4.82 -9.72 -7.21
C GLU A 146 6.14 -10.46 -6.94
N LYS A 147 7.11 -10.31 -7.84
CA LYS A 147 8.37 -11.09 -7.88
C LYS A 147 9.47 -10.62 -6.92
N ALA A 148 9.22 -9.59 -6.11
CA ALA A 148 10.19 -9.19 -5.09
C ALA A 148 10.40 -10.32 -4.07
N ASP A 149 11.63 -10.46 -3.57
CA ASP A 149 12.07 -11.58 -2.72
C ASP A 149 12.18 -11.17 -1.24
N SER A 150 11.55 -10.05 -0.86
CA SER A 150 11.43 -9.59 0.52
C SER A 150 10.20 -10.19 1.19
N GLU A 151 10.30 -10.44 2.50
CA GLU A 151 9.19 -10.90 3.35
C GLU A 151 8.02 -9.91 3.30
N TYR A 152 8.32 -8.61 3.40
CA TYR A 152 7.36 -7.52 3.31
C TYR A 152 7.55 -6.70 2.04
N LYS A 153 6.47 -6.56 1.26
CA LYS A 153 6.42 -5.75 0.03
C LYS A 153 5.62 -4.49 0.32
N VAL A 154 6.32 -3.38 0.57
CA VAL A 154 5.72 -2.09 0.93
C VAL A 154 5.18 -1.40 -0.33
N VAL A 155 3.92 -0.98 -0.28
CA VAL A 155 3.23 -0.32 -1.40
C VAL A 155 2.83 1.12 -1.09
N ALA A 156 2.62 1.46 0.18
CA ALA A 156 2.44 2.84 0.63
C ALA A 156 2.96 3.06 2.06
N VAL A 157 3.41 4.28 2.36
CA VAL A 157 3.74 4.75 3.71
C VAL A 157 2.97 6.04 3.99
N TYR A 158 2.40 6.14 5.19
CA TYR A 158 1.73 7.35 5.69
C TYR A 158 2.27 7.73 7.06
N THR A 159 2.73 8.98 7.20
CA THR A 159 3.36 9.52 8.42
C THR A 159 2.50 10.64 9.00
N GLY A 160 2.09 10.50 10.27
CA GLY A 160 1.53 11.57 11.08
C GLY A 160 2.44 11.91 12.26
N ASP A 161 1.99 12.80 13.15
CA ASP A 161 2.82 13.33 14.25
C ASP A 161 3.28 12.26 15.26
N GLN A 162 2.45 11.24 15.51
CA GLN A 162 2.72 10.19 16.51
C GLN A 162 2.95 8.80 15.92
N TYR A 163 2.41 8.52 14.73
CA TYR A 163 2.39 7.20 14.14
C TYR A 163 2.76 7.24 12.66
N MET A 164 3.45 6.20 12.23
CA MET A 164 3.64 5.88 10.82
C MET A 164 3.04 4.50 10.53
N TYR A 165 2.31 4.43 9.42
CA TYR A 165 1.73 3.20 8.89
C TYR A 165 2.45 2.77 7.61
N LEU A 166 2.77 1.47 7.50
CA LEU A 166 3.19 0.83 6.27
C LEU A 166 2.05 -0.05 5.75
N PHE A 167 1.69 0.12 4.50
CA PHE A 167 0.75 -0.75 3.78
C PHE A 167 1.57 -1.76 2.99
N THR A 168 1.44 -3.05 3.32
CA THR A 168 2.40 -4.08 2.92
C THR A 168 1.72 -5.36 2.44
N PHE A 169 2.38 -6.13 1.58
CA PHE A 169 2.03 -7.52 1.34
C PHE A 169 3.07 -8.43 2.01
N HIS A 170 2.62 -9.30 2.91
CA HIS A 170 3.42 -10.32 3.58
C HIS A 170 2.88 -11.69 3.16
N ASN A 171 3.73 -12.53 2.56
CA ASN A 171 3.31 -13.82 1.97
C ASN A 171 2.10 -13.72 1.01
N GLY A 172 1.98 -12.58 0.31
CA GLY A 172 0.87 -12.28 -0.60
C GLY A 172 -0.42 -11.81 0.08
N GLN A 173 -0.48 -11.77 1.41
CA GLN A 173 -1.60 -11.22 2.17
C GLN A 173 -1.39 -9.73 2.46
N PRO A 174 -2.40 -8.86 2.28
CA PRO A 174 -2.33 -7.46 2.67
C PRO A 174 -2.33 -7.30 4.19
N GLU A 175 -1.27 -6.69 4.73
CA GLU A 175 -1.05 -6.42 6.15
C GLU A 175 -0.65 -4.95 6.35
N VAL A 176 -1.23 -4.30 7.37
CA VAL A 176 -0.92 -2.91 7.74
C VAL A 176 -0.09 -2.91 9.02
N LEU A 177 1.11 -2.36 8.94
CA LEU A 177 2.04 -2.25 10.07
C LEU A 177 2.01 -0.83 10.64
N VAL A 178 2.26 -0.69 11.93
CA VAL A 178 2.33 0.59 12.65
C VAL A 178 3.56 0.70 13.53
N THR A 179 4.14 1.89 13.63
CA THR A 179 5.14 2.25 14.64
C THR A 179 4.93 3.67 15.16
N SER A 180 5.37 3.91 16.39
CA SER A 180 5.55 5.24 17.00
C SER A 180 7.00 5.49 17.44
N GLN A 181 7.93 4.61 17.07
CA GLN A 181 9.32 4.65 17.50
C GLN A 181 10.21 5.48 16.55
N SER A 182 11.25 6.11 17.09
CA SER A 182 12.30 6.73 16.27
C SER A 182 13.31 5.68 15.78
N ALA A 183 14.03 5.99 14.70
CA ALA A 183 14.97 5.08 14.04
C ALA A 183 16.29 4.83 14.81
N SER A 184 16.38 5.24 16.08
CA SER A 184 17.64 5.40 16.80
C SER A 184 18.43 4.11 17.04
N ASN A 185 17.74 2.96 17.12
CA ASN A 185 18.35 1.63 17.25
C ASN A 185 17.71 0.65 16.24
N GLY A 186 17.46 1.13 15.02
CA GLY A 186 16.49 0.50 14.11
C GLY A 186 15.05 0.91 14.44
N MET A 187 14.10 0.42 13.65
CA MET A 187 12.68 0.76 13.79
C MET A 187 11.83 -0.50 13.90
N ASN A 188 11.20 -0.70 15.06
CA ASN A 188 10.28 -1.81 15.26
C ASN A 188 8.83 -1.43 14.96
N PHE A 189 8.15 -2.28 14.21
CA PHE A 189 6.75 -2.23 13.87
C PHE A 189 5.97 -3.33 14.59
N LYS A 190 4.66 -3.17 14.64
CA LYS A 190 3.70 -4.25 14.92
C LYS A 190 2.59 -4.21 13.87
N VAL A 191 1.81 -5.28 13.76
CA VAL A 191 0.54 -5.25 13.01
C VAL A 191 -0.40 -4.25 13.68
N THR A 192 -1.11 -3.44 12.89
CA THR A 192 -2.06 -2.47 13.44
C THR A 192 -3.32 -3.16 13.96
N GLU A 193 -3.85 -2.65 15.07
CA GLU A 193 -5.17 -3.03 15.61
C GLU A 193 -6.28 -2.13 15.06
N ASN A 194 -5.95 -1.15 14.20
CA ASN A 194 -6.94 -0.27 13.58
C ASN A 194 -7.74 -1.01 12.49
N ALA A 195 -8.97 -1.39 12.84
CA ALA A 195 -9.85 -2.17 11.97
C ALA A 195 -10.19 -1.47 10.65
N ASP A 196 -10.34 -0.14 10.63
CA ASP A 196 -10.68 0.61 9.41
C ASP A 196 -9.53 0.54 8.40
N LEU A 197 -8.30 0.77 8.85
CA LEU A 197 -7.10 0.68 8.00
C LEU A 197 -6.90 -0.73 7.43
N VAL A 198 -7.15 -1.77 8.25
CA VAL A 198 -7.03 -3.18 7.83
C VAL A 198 -8.11 -3.55 6.82
N ALA A 199 -9.38 -3.22 7.11
CA ALA A 199 -10.51 -3.59 6.28
C ALA A 199 -10.47 -2.90 4.90
N GLU A 200 -10.19 -1.60 4.85
CA GLU A 200 -10.11 -0.89 3.57
C GLU A 200 -8.88 -1.32 2.76
N PHE A 201 -7.72 -1.55 3.39
CA PHE A 201 -6.55 -2.03 2.65
C PHE A 201 -6.76 -3.44 2.08
N GLN A 202 -7.41 -4.34 2.82
CA GLN A 202 -7.81 -5.66 2.32
C GLN A 202 -8.74 -5.54 1.11
N LYS A 203 -9.76 -4.69 1.19
CA LYS A 203 -10.70 -4.39 0.09
C LYS A 203 -9.97 -3.86 -1.14
N VAL A 204 -9.20 -2.79 -0.99
CA VAL A 204 -8.47 -2.16 -2.10
C VAL A 204 -7.48 -3.16 -2.72
N ALA A 205 -6.76 -3.95 -1.91
CA ALA A 205 -5.83 -4.98 -2.40
C ALA A 205 -6.51 -6.05 -3.27
N ALA A 206 -7.72 -6.49 -2.90
CA ALA A 206 -8.49 -7.49 -3.65
C ALA A 206 -8.90 -7.03 -5.05
N GLU A 207 -9.04 -5.73 -5.30
CA GLU A 207 -9.47 -5.22 -6.62
C GLU A 207 -8.49 -5.50 -7.78
N ASN A 208 -7.27 -5.97 -7.49
CA ASN A 208 -6.31 -6.43 -8.50
C ASN A 208 -6.45 -7.91 -8.90
N THR A 209 -7.19 -8.75 -8.17
CA THR A 209 -7.22 -10.20 -8.45
C THR A 209 -8.16 -10.59 -9.60
N ASP A 210 -8.99 -9.68 -10.09
CA ASP A 210 -10.03 -9.93 -11.09
C ASP A 210 -9.58 -9.67 -12.55
N LYS A 211 -8.30 -9.89 -12.90
CA LYS A 211 -7.74 -9.66 -14.26
C LYS A 211 -6.74 -10.70 -14.73
#